data_AF-A0A1I1R243-F1
#
_entry.id   AF-A0A1I1R243-F1
#
_cell.length_a   1.000
_cell.length_b   1.000
_cell.length_c   1.000
_cell.angle_alpha   90.00
_cell.angle_beta   90.00
_cell.angle_gamma   90.00
#
_symmetry.space_group_name_H-M   'P 1'
#
loop_
_entity.id
_entity.type
_entity.pdbx_description
1 polymer ?
#
loop_
_entity_poly.entity_id
_entity_poly.type
_entity_poly.pdbx_seq_one_letter_code
_entity_poly.pdbx_strand_id
1 'polypeptide(L)' 'MSKSKPMTSKAASRIQSSTAKTSKSGGVSKGSFASRAQSAAANSSKK' A
#
# COMPACT_ATOMS: atom_id res chain seq x y z
N MET A 1 -1.17 -16.95 17.90
CA MET A 1 -1.05 -15.70 17.12
C MET A 1 -1.69 -15.91 15.75
N SER A 2 -2.77 -15.20 15.44
CA SER A 2 -3.37 -15.25 14.10
C SER A 2 -2.36 -14.79 13.05
N LYS A 3 -2.22 -15.53 11.95
CA LYS A 3 -1.30 -15.21 10.87
C LYS A 3 -1.74 -13.89 10.23
N SER A 4 -0.94 -12.83 10.38
CA SER A 4 -1.19 -11.57 9.69
C SER A 4 -1.25 -11.83 8.18
N LYS A 5 -2.34 -11.41 7.53
CA LYS A 5 -2.51 -11.62 6.10
C LYS A 5 -1.52 -10.72 5.36
N PRO A 6 -0.64 -11.28 4.51
CA PRO A 6 0.36 -10.48 3.81
C PRO A 6 -0.32 -9.46 2.91
N MET A 7 0.23 -8.24 2.88
CA MET A 7 -0.18 -7.21 1.93
C MET A 7 0.15 -7.71 0.52
N THR A 8 -0.83 -7.77 -0.39
CA THR A 8 -0.58 -8.20 -1.78
C THR A 8 -0.44 -7.00 -2.69
N SER A 9 0.24 -7.16 -3.84
CA SER A 9 0.36 -6.09 -4.85
C SER A 9 -1.01 -5.56 -5.29
N LYS A 10 -2.01 -6.45 -5.44
CA LYS A 10 -3.38 -6.07 -5.80
C LYS A 10 -4.07 -5.23 -4.71
N ALA A 11 -3.84 -5.56 -3.44
CA ALA A 11 -4.34 -4.75 -2.33
C ALA A 11 -3.64 -3.38 -2.29
N ALA A 12 -2.32 -3.35 -2.47
CA ALA A 12 -1.56 -2.10 -2.52
C ALA A 12 -2.01 -1.18 -3.67
N SER A 13 -2.23 -1.70 -4.88
CA SER A 13 -2.73 -0.90 -6.01
C SER A 13 -4.10 -0.28 -5.73
N ARG A 14 -5.00 -1.00 -5.03
CA ARG A 14 -6.29 -0.46 -4.59
C ARG A 14 -6.12 0.69 -3.61
N ILE A 15 -5.23 0.53 -2.63
CA ILE A 15 -4.93 1.55 -1.62
C ILE A 15 -4.30 2.79 -2.27
N GLN A 16 -3.40 2.60 -3.24
CA GLN A 16 -2.83 3.70 -4.00
C GLN A 16 -3.87 4.44 -4.81
N SER A 17 -4.74 3.72 -5.53
CA SER A 17 -5.77 4.34 -6.36
C SER A 17 -6.76 5.17 -5.54
N SER A 18 -7.22 4.65 -4.40
CA SER A 18 -8.09 5.42 -3.50
C SER A 18 -7.38 6.63 -2.92
N THR A 19 -6.11 6.48 -2.52
CA THR A 19 -5.34 7.59 -1.94
C THR A 19 -5.02 8.67 -2.98
N ALA A 20 -4.67 8.29 -4.21
CA ALA A 20 -4.39 9.19 -5.31
C ALA A 20 -5.62 10.00 -5.74
N LYS A 21 -6.83 9.40 -5.66
CA LYS A 21 -8.08 10.11 -5.90
C LYS A 21 -8.38 11.13 -4.79
N THR A 22 -8.00 10.81 -3.55
CA THR A 22 -8.19 11.71 -2.40
C THR A 22 -7.11 12.79 -2.33
N SER A 23 -5.91 12.54 -2.85
CA SER A 23 -4.81 13.50 -2.83
C SER A 23 -4.89 14.44 -4.02
N LYS A 24 -5.24 15.70 -3.74
CA LYS A 24 -5.34 16.82 -4.69
C LYS A 24 -4.05 17.09 -5.51
N SER A 25 -2.93 16.51 -5.11
CA SER A 25 -1.60 16.71 -5.70
C SER A 25 -1.04 15.47 -6.44
N GLY A 26 -1.85 14.43 -6.67
CA GLY A 26 -1.44 13.26 -7.48
C GLY A 26 -0.33 12.38 -6.87
N GLY A 27 -0.03 12.56 -5.59
CA GLY A 27 1.05 11.86 -4.88
C GLY A 27 0.57 11.12 -3.64
N VAL A 28 1.32 10.08 -3.27
CA VAL A 28 1.19 9.42 -1.96
C VAL A 28 2.15 10.10 -0.99
N SER A 29 1.62 10.73 0.06
CA SER A 29 2.49 11.40 1.04
C SER A 29 3.38 10.40 1.77
N LYS A 30 4.64 10.77 2.00
CA LYS A 30 5.64 9.92 2.66
C LYS A 30 5.17 9.60 4.08
N GLY A 31 5.15 8.31 4.44
CA GLY A 31 4.66 7.85 5.75
C GLY A 31 3.15 7.63 5.82
N SER A 32 2.38 8.01 4.79
CA SER A 32 0.95 7.66 4.71
C SER A 32 0.74 6.16 4.57
N PHE A 33 -0.45 5.69 4.94
CA PHE A 33 -0.83 4.29 4.86
C PHE A 33 -0.55 3.66 3.49
N ALA A 34 -0.82 4.38 2.38
CA ALA A 34 -0.53 3.90 1.03
C ALA A 34 0.97 3.67 0.77
N SER A 35 1.85 4.54 1.29
CA SER A 35 3.30 4.35 1.16
C SER A 35 3.76 3.09 1.89
N ARG A 36 3.23 2.85 3.10
CA ARG A 36 3.51 1.65 3.90
C ARG A 36 2.92 0.40 3.22
N ALA A 37 1.77 0.52 2.57
CA ALA A 37 1.14 -0.56 1.82
C ALA A 37 1.97 -0.99 0.61
N GLN A 38 2.51 -0.05 -0.15
CA GLN A 38 3.43 -0.35 -1.24
C GLN A 38 4.70 -1.04 -0.75
N SER A 39 5.33 -0.50 0.31
CA SER A 39 6.52 -1.11 0.89
C SER A 39 6.24 -2.53 1.40
N ALA A 40 5.10 -2.74 2.06
CA ALA A 40 4.72 -4.07 2.54
C ALA A 40 4.49 -5.06 1.38
N ALA A 41 3.83 -4.64 0.30
CA ALA A 41 3.64 -5.47 -0.88
C ALA A 41 4.98 -5.83 -1.55
N ALA A 42 5.88 -4.85 -1.72
CA ALA A 42 7.21 -5.06 -2.30
C ALA A 42 8.11 -5.99 -1.45
N ASN A 43 7.99 -5.93 -0.12
CA ASN A 43 8.72 -6.84 0.77
C ASN A 43 8.07 -8.24 0.83
N SER A 44 6.75 -8.32 0.65
CA SER A 44 6.02 -9.59 0.67
C SER A 44 6.15 -10.43 -0.60
N SER A 45 6.58 -9.84 -1.73
CA SER A 45 6.91 -10.59 -2.95
C SER A 45 8.25 -11.33 -2.88
N LYS A 46 8.98 -11.20 -1.76
CA LYS A 46 10.25 -11.90 -1.51
C LYS A 46 10.08 -13.20 -0.72
N LYS A 47 8.92 -13.86 -0.82
CA LYS A 47 8.60 -15.08 -0.06
C LYS A 47 8.07 -16.20 -0.95
#